data_AF-A0A2E2WJC5-F1
#
_entry.id   AF-A0A2E2WJC5-F1
#
_cell.length_a   1.000
_cell.length_b   1.000
_cell.length_c   1.000
_cell.angle_alpha   90.00
_cell.angle_beta   90.00
_cell.angle_gamma   90.00
#
_symmetry.space_group_name_H-M   'P 1'
#
loop_
_entity.id
_entity.type
_entity.pdbx_description
1 polymer ?
#
loop_
_entity_poly.entity_id
_entity_poly.type
_entity_poly.pdbx_seq_one_letter_code
_entity_poly.pdbx_strand_id
1 'polypeptide(L)'
;MTRSGSSTNDTGDYEQQSIAIDEMMSYAYSIENAVQSLQARGCSENEISFWHDSDGNGTEDGSDNYFNANSPSDRSCHIFQPEGAGLTWLDPPVGIADYPDYVIKLADVTNVGTSNNGKPGKDIVLTLIQMNETVCRSINRKFNIPEVGGTVPEDNGDIVDGSFPGYYTGSFSGATNGIDGLANNCTGGQGPNREYCGETTACLKEETNNEYFIFYHVLIAR
;
A
#
# COMPACT_ATOMS: atom_id res chain seq x y z
N MET A 1 -53.22 -2.26 -7.14
CA MET A 1 -51.94 -2.96 -6.93
C MET A 1 -50.85 -2.08 -7.50
N THR A 2 -50.15 -1.33 -6.65
CA THR A 2 -49.06 -0.44 -7.06
C THR A 2 -47.77 -1.21 -6.82
N ARG A 3 -47.09 -1.63 -7.89
CA ARG A 3 -45.78 -2.27 -7.79
C ARG A 3 -44.72 -1.18 -7.71
N SER A 4 -44.15 -1.01 -6.52
CA SER A 4 -42.86 -0.35 -6.32
C SER A 4 -41.78 -1.20 -7.01
N GLY A 5 -41.01 -0.59 -7.90
CA GLY A 5 -39.80 -1.17 -8.47
C GLY A 5 -38.67 -0.17 -8.29
N SER A 6 -37.84 -0.39 -7.29
CA SER A 6 -36.59 0.34 -7.08
C SER A 6 -35.56 -0.68 -6.63
N SER A 7 -34.80 -1.21 -7.59
CA SER A 7 -33.63 -2.06 -7.33
C SER A 7 -32.62 -2.00 -8.49
N THR A 8 -32.55 -0.87 -9.21
CA THR A 8 -31.67 -0.70 -10.38
C THR A 8 -30.46 0.19 -10.11
N ASN A 9 -30.29 0.72 -8.90
CA ASN A 9 -29.15 1.59 -8.56
C ASN A 9 -28.00 0.85 -7.87
N ASP A 10 -28.24 -0.21 -7.09
CA ASP A 10 -27.16 -0.90 -6.36
C ASP A 10 -26.20 -1.67 -7.28
N THR A 11 -26.69 -2.30 -8.36
CA THR A 11 -25.86 -3.17 -9.20
C THR A 11 -24.78 -2.41 -9.98
N GLY A 12 -25.04 -1.15 -10.36
CA GLY A 12 -24.07 -0.32 -11.08
C GLY A 12 -22.92 0.13 -10.18
N ASP A 13 -23.19 0.43 -8.92
CA ASP A 13 -22.18 0.90 -7.96
C ASP A 13 -21.21 -0.23 -7.59
N TYR A 14 -21.70 -1.47 -7.43
CA TYR A 14 -20.84 -2.64 -7.18
C TYR A 14 -19.91 -2.97 -8.36
N GLU A 15 -20.43 -2.91 -9.59
CA GLU A 15 -19.62 -3.16 -10.80
C GLU A 15 -18.53 -2.10 -10.97
N GLN A 16 -18.86 -0.83 -10.71
CA GLN A 16 -17.89 0.28 -10.76
C GLN A 16 -16.82 0.14 -9.67
N GLN A 17 -17.21 -0.22 -8.44
CA GLN A 17 -16.25 -0.48 -7.36
C GLN A 17 -15.32 -1.66 -7.67
N SER A 18 -15.84 -2.73 -8.29
CA SER A 18 -15.01 -3.86 -8.69
C SER A 18 -13.96 -3.48 -9.74
N ILE A 19 -14.35 -2.68 -10.74
CA ILE A 19 -13.42 -2.17 -11.76
C ILE A 19 -12.36 -1.28 -11.12
N ALA A 20 -12.75 -0.38 -10.22
CA ALA A 20 -11.82 0.49 -9.51
C ALA A 20 -10.81 -0.30 -8.64
N ILE A 21 -11.26 -1.36 -7.96
CA ILE A 21 -10.36 -2.28 -7.22
C ILE A 21 -9.40 -2.98 -8.18
N ASP A 22 -9.88 -3.44 -9.34
CA ASP A 22 -9.04 -4.11 -10.34
C ASP A 22 -7.97 -3.16 -10.92
N GLU A 23 -8.33 -1.91 -11.19
CA GLU A 23 -7.40 -0.86 -11.64
C GLU A 23 -6.34 -0.55 -10.56
N MET A 24 -6.76 -0.34 -9.31
CA MET A 24 -5.86 -0.14 -8.17
C MET A 24 -4.88 -1.30 -8.01
N MET A 25 -5.37 -2.54 -8.06
CA MET A 25 -4.50 -3.72 -7.93
C MET A 25 -3.56 -3.87 -9.12
N SER A 26 -4.04 -3.61 -10.33
CA SER A 26 -3.20 -3.67 -11.54
C SER A 26 -2.06 -2.64 -11.45
N TYR A 27 -2.34 -1.45 -10.92
CA TYR A 27 -1.32 -0.44 -10.68
C TYR A 27 -0.30 -0.90 -9.64
N ALA A 28 -0.75 -1.41 -8.48
CA ALA A 28 0.13 -1.93 -7.44
C ALA A 28 1.10 -3.02 -7.96
N TYR A 29 0.56 -4.01 -8.70
CA TYR A 29 1.37 -5.04 -9.33
C TYR A 29 2.29 -4.50 -10.43
N SER A 30 1.88 -3.48 -11.17
CA SER A 30 2.76 -2.87 -12.18
C SER A 30 4.00 -2.26 -11.53
N ILE A 31 3.84 -1.59 -10.39
CA ILE A 31 4.95 -1.03 -9.62
C ILE A 31 5.83 -2.16 -9.06
N GLU A 32 5.24 -3.19 -8.43
CA GLU A 32 5.99 -4.34 -7.91
C GLU A 32 6.86 -4.98 -9.00
N ASN A 33 6.28 -5.27 -10.18
CA ASN A 33 7.00 -5.84 -11.31
C ASN A 33 8.11 -4.91 -11.83
N ALA A 34 7.87 -3.60 -11.86
CA ALA A 34 8.88 -2.62 -12.26
C ALA A 34 10.06 -2.60 -11.28
N VAL A 35 9.80 -2.62 -9.98
CA VAL A 35 10.83 -2.72 -8.93
C VAL A 35 11.66 -3.98 -9.13
N GLN A 36 11.02 -5.14 -9.27
CA GLN A 36 11.70 -6.42 -9.49
C GLN A 36 12.54 -6.40 -10.79
N SER A 37 12.03 -5.79 -11.86
CA SER A 37 12.75 -5.65 -13.13
C SER A 37 14.01 -4.79 -13.01
N LEU A 38 13.94 -3.67 -12.28
CA LEU A 38 15.08 -2.81 -12.02
C LEU A 38 16.13 -3.50 -11.14
N GLN A 39 15.70 -4.22 -10.11
CA GLN A 39 16.61 -5.03 -9.29
C GLN A 39 17.32 -6.12 -10.13
N ALA A 40 16.59 -6.79 -11.03
CA ALA A 40 17.17 -7.75 -11.95
C ALA A 40 18.18 -7.13 -12.94
N ARG A 41 18.06 -5.81 -13.21
CA ARG A 41 19.02 -5.03 -14.01
C ARG A 41 20.22 -4.52 -13.21
N GLY A 42 20.27 -4.77 -11.90
CA GLY A 42 21.40 -4.46 -11.03
C GLY A 42 21.20 -3.25 -10.12
N CYS A 43 20.02 -2.62 -10.11
CA CYS A 43 19.71 -1.59 -9.11
C CYS A 43 19.61 -2.23 -7.73
N SER A 44 20.33 -1.67 -6.75
CA SER A 44 20.11 -2.03 -5.34
C SER A 44 18.79 -1.47 -4.83
N GLU A 45 18.26 -2.03 -3.74
CA GLU A 45 17.04 -1.53 -3.09
C GLU A 45 17.12 -0.02 -2.80
N ASN A 46 18.28 0.45 -2.33
CA ASN A 46 18.51 1.86 -2.00
C ASN A 46 18.60 2.79 -3.22
N GLU A 47 18.87 2.24 -4.41
CA GLU A 47 18.94 3.01 -5.66
C GLU A 47 17.58 3.13 -6.35
N ILE A 48 16.58 2.33 -5.97
CA ILE A 48 15.23 2.43 -6.54
C ILE A 48 14.63 3.78 -6.18
N SER A 49 14.19 4.52 -7.20
CA SER A 49 13.55 5.81 -7.03
C SER A 49 12.11 5.76 -7.51
N PHE A 50 11.20 6.21 -6.65
CA PHE A 50 9.79 6.47 -6.98
C PHE A 50 9.56 7.95 -7.34
N TRP A 51 10.64 8.68 -7.60
CA TRP A 51 10.58 10.07 -7.99
C TRP A 51 9.68 10.28 -9.21
N HIS A 52 8.78 11.22 -9.05
CA HIS A 52 8.02 11.92 -10.06
C HIS A 52 7.97 13.39 -9.62
N ASP A 53 7.69 14.28 -10.57
CA ASP A 53 7.62 15.73 -10.34
C ASP A 53 6.41 16.08 -9.45
N SER A 54 6.58 15.91 -8.14
CA SER A 54 5.52 15.96 -7.15
C SER A 54 5.15 17.40 -6.76
N ASP A 55 6.06 18.35 -6.99
CA ASP A 55 5.83 19.78 -6.78
C ASP A 55 5.55 20.57 -8.09
N GLY A 56 5.68 19.91 -9.25
CA GLY A 56 5.34 20.45 -10.57
C GLY A 56 6.37 21.42 -11.14
N ASN A 57 7.60 21.43 -10.63
CA ASN A 57 8.67 22.32 -11.07
C ASN A 57 9.53 21.72 -12.21
N GLY A 58 9.39 20.42 -12.49
CA GLY A 58 10.08 19.69 -13.55
C GLY A 58 11.53 19.31 -13.24
N THR A 59 11.98 19.45 -12.00
CA THR A 59 13.34 19.17 -11.54
C THR A 59 13.34 18.12 -10.44
N GLU A 60 14.33 17.24 -10.44
CA GLU A 60 14.48 16.21 -9.42
C GLU A 60 15.38 16.74 -8.30
N ASP A 61 14.79 17.15 -7.18
CA ASP A 61 15.54 17.64 -6.03
C ASP A 61 14.84 17.35 -4.69
N GLY A 62 15.46 17.77 -3.58
CA GLY A 62 14.96 17.49 -2.23
C GLY A 62 13.62 18.13 -1.84
N SER A 63 13.00 18.95 -2.70
CA SER A 63 11.61 19.39 -2.53
C SER A 63 10.60 18.32 -2.94
N ASP A 64 11.01 17.31 -3.71
CA ASP A 64 10.14 16.21 -4.09
C ASP A 64 10.01 15.14 -3.00
N ASN A 65 8.79 14.63 -2.87
CA ASN A 65 8.42 13.61 -1.90
C ASN A 65 9.29 12.35 -1.98
N TYR A 66 9.62 11.92 -3.20
CA TYR A 66 10.34 10.67 -3.48
C TYR A 66 11.76 10.89 -4.00
N PHE A 67 12.36 12.06 -3.74
CA PHE A 67 13.74 12.31 -4.11
C PHE A 67 14.68 11.31 -3.45
N ASN A 68 15.46 10.60 -4.27
CA ASN A 68 16.42 9.61 -3.81
C ASN A 68 17.82 9.97 -4.30
N ALA A 69 18.63 10.54 -3.41
CA ALA A 69 20.01 10.91 -3.72
C ALA A 69 20.95 9.73 -4.00
N ASN A 70 20.54 8.49 -3.67
CA ASN A 70 21.31 7.29 -3.98
C ASN A 70 21.03 6.79 -5.41
N SER A 71 19.93 7.24 -6.05
CA SER A 71 19.59 6.78 -7.40
C SER A 71 20.60 7.31 -8.44
N PRO A 72 20.97 6.51 -9.46
CA PRO A 72 21.85 6.96 -10.53
C PRO A 72 21.32 8.19 -11.27
N SER A 73 22.20 9.13 -11.57
CA SER A 73 21.87 10.37 -12.29
C SER A 73 21.39 10.15 -13.74
N ASP A 74 21.59 8.96 -14.30
CA ASP A 74 21.09 8.58 -15.62
C ASP A 74 19.65 8.04 -15.61
N ARG A 75 19.01 8.07 -14.43
CA ARG A 75 17.63 7.64 -14.18
C ARG A 75 17.35 6.16 -14.45
N SER A 76 18.39 5.34 -14.53
CA SER A 76 18.27 3.91 -14.83
C SER A 76 17.54 3.09 -13.76
N CYS A 77 17.42 3.60 -12.52
CA CYS A 77 16.72 2.95 -11.40
C CYS A 77 15.42 3.67 -10.99
N HIS A 78 14.87 4.52 -11.86
CA HIS A 78 13.62 5.24 -11.61
C HIS A 78 12.41 4.49 -12.14
N ILE A 79 11.39 4.35 -11.31
CA ILE A 79 10.16 3.63 -11.69
C ILE A 79 9.38 4.41 -12.77
N PHE A 80 9.27 5.73 -12.62
CA PHE A 80 8.41 6.57 -13.46
C PHE A 80 9.14 7.31 -14.59
N GLN A 81 10.40 6.96 -14.86
CA GLN A 81 11.18 7.58 -15.93
C GLN A 81 11.40 6.60 -17.08
N PRO A 82 11.40 7.07 -18.35
CA PRO A 82 11.61 6.21 -19.52
C PRO A 82 12.94 5.43 -19.50
N GLU A 83 13.99 5.98 -18.90
CA GLU A 83 15.31 5.35 -18.78
C GLU A 83 15.33 4.17 -17.79
N GLY A 84 14.43 4.22 -16.81
CA GLY A 84 14.22 3.17 -15.81
C GLY A 84 13.15 2.18 -16.22
N ALA A 85 12.00 2.19 -15.54
CA ALA A 85 10.89 1.29 -15.84
C ALA A 85 9.79 1.90 -16.73
N GLY A 86 9.79 3.23 -16.91
CA GLY A 86 8.87 3.92 -17.82
C GLY A 86 7.40 3.88 -17.43
N LEU A 87 7.09 3.63 -16.15
CA LEU A 87 5.72 3.71 -15.65
C LEU A 87 5.24 5.16 -15.56
N THR A 88 3.93 5.35 -15.46
CA THR A 88 3.31 6.65 -15.16
C THR A 88 2.72 6.58 -13.77
N TRP A 89 2.94 7.62 -12.96
CA TRP A 89 2.24 7.75 -11.68
C TRP A 89 0.74 7.90 -11.94
N LEU A 90 -0.07 7.08 -11.31
CA LEU A 90 -1.52 7.12 -11.40
C LEU A 90 -2.12 7.49 -10.05
N ASP A 91 -3.12 8.36 -10.07
CA ASP A 91 -3.95 8.62 -8.91
C ASP A 91 -4.88 7.41 -8.64
N PRO A 92 -5.25 7.15 -7.37
CA PRO A 92 -6.25 6.16 -7.05
C PRO A 92 -7.59 6.44 -7.77
N PRO A 93 -8.27 5.39 -8.27
CA PRO A 93 -9.60 5.54 -8.87
C PRO A 93 -10.60 6.30 -7.99
N VAL A 94 -11.45 7.11 -8.60
CA VAL A 94 -12.45 7.90 -7.86
C VAL A 94 -13.44 6.98 -7.13
N GLY A 95 -13.77 7.33 -5.89
CA GLY A 95 -14.82 6.64 -5.12
C GLY A 95 -14.33 5.43 -4.31
N ILE A 96 -13.03 5.17 -4.27
CA ILE A 96 -12.46 4.11 -3.41
C ILE A 96 -11.93 4.64 -2.07
N ALA A 97 -11.52 5.91 -2.01
CA ALA A 97 -10.99 6.56 -0.81
C ALA A 97 -11.39 8.04 -0.75
N ASP A 98 -11.52 8.57 0.48
CA ASP A 98 -11.83 9.99 0.73
C ASP A 98 -10.61 10.90 0.54
N TYR A 99 -9.41 10.34 0.78
CA TYR A 99 -8.12 10.96 0.47
C TYR A 99 -7.35 10.07 -0.50
N PRO A 100 -7.56 10.22 -1.83
CA PRO A 100 -7.03 9.32 -2.82
C PRO A 100 -5.59 9.69 -3.16
N ASP A 101 -4.65 9.38 -2.26
CA ASP A 101 -3.23 9.47 -2.59
C ASP A 101 -2.51 8.18 -2.24
N TYR A 102 -1.70 7.70 -3.19
CA TYR A 102 -0.83 6.57 -2.96
C TYR A 102 0.44 7.04 -2.26
N VAL A 103 0.78 6.38 -1.16
CA VAL A 103 2.00 6.66 -0.42
C VAL A 103 2.90 5.44 -0.45
N ILE A 104 4.10 5.60 -1.00
CA ILE A 104 5.15 4.58 -0.96
C ILE A 104 6.06 4.87 0.22
N LYS A 105 6.11 3.94 1.17
CA LYS A 105 6.83 4.15 2.43
C LYS A 105 7.43 2.87 2.96
N LEU A 106 8.12 3.00 4.08
CA LEU A 106 8.57 1.85 4.85
C LEU A 106 7.49 1.39 5.81
N ALA A 107 7.27 0.09 5.89
CA ALA A 107 6.47 -0.55 6.92
C ALA A 107 7.14 -1.84 7.38
N ASP A 108 6.79 -2.33 8.56
CA ASP A 108 7.19 -3.65 9.03
C ASP A 108 5.99 -4.59 8.90
N VAL A 109 5.89 -5.31 7.78
CA VAL A 109 4.75 -6.21 7.54
C VAL A 109 5.04 -7.56 8.15
N THR A 110 4.33 -7.92 9.21
CA THR A 110 4.73 -9.08 10.01
C THR A 110 4.68 -10.40 9.24
N ASN A 111 5.74 -11.22 9.39
CA ASN A 111 5.99 -12.48 8.67
C ASN A 111 6.20 -12.32 7.15
N VAL A 112 6.54 -11.12 6.68
CA VAL A 112 6.96 -10.84 5.30
C VAL A 112 8.43 -10.41 5.30
N GLY A 113 9.26 -11.00 4.42
CA GLY A 113 10.70 -10.74 4.42
C GLY A 113 11.40 -11.24 5.70
N THR A 114 12.10 -10.34 6.39
CA THR A 114 12.89 -10.55 7.61
C THR A 114 12.14 -10.18 8.87
N SER A 115 10.89 -9.73 8.77
CA SER A 115 9.99 -9.48 9.91
C SER A 115 9.58 -10.79 10.59
N ASN A 116 10.54 -11.43 11.27
CA ASN A 116 10.35 -12.70 11.93
C ASN A 116 10.64 -12.56 13.42
N ASN A 117 9.75 -13.13 14.24
CA ASN A 117 9.95 -13.29 15.69
C ASN A 117 10.30 -11.99 16.44
N GLY A 118 9.62 -10.88 16.12
CA GLY A 118 9.79 -9.61 16.84
C GLY A 118 11.08 -8.85 16.49
N LYS A 119 11.73 -9.16 15.36
CA LYS A 119 12.70 -8.26 14.74
C LYS A 119 12.00 -7.45 13.66
N PRO A 120 12.04 -6.11 13.71
CA PRO A 120 11.37 -5.31 12.71
C PRO A 120 12.05 -5.49 11.35
N GLY A 121 11.29 -6.00 10.39
CA GLY A 121 11.60 -5.90 8.97
C GLY A 121 11.35 -4.46 8.50
N LYS A 122 11.92 -4.10 7.35
CA LYS A 122 11.62 -2.83 6.71
C LYS A 122 11.34 -3.08 5.26
N ASP A 123 10.07 -3.26 4.97
CA ASP A 123 9.55 -3.51 3.64
C ASP A 123 9.21 -2.17 2.98
N ILE A 124 9.32 -2.11 1.66
CA ILE A 124 8.75 -1.01 0.90
C ILE A 124 7.31 -1.39 0.56
N VAL A 125 6.36 -0.56 0.99
CA VAL A 125 4.93 -0.77 0.75
C VAL A 125 4.33 0.39 -0.02
N LEU A 126 3.42 0.08 -0.94
CA LEU A 126 2.45 1.02 -1.48
C LEU A 126 1.23 1.01 -0.56
N THR A 127 0.80 2.18 -0.10
CA THR A 127 -0.38 2.33 0.76
C THR A 127 -1.39 3.30 0.17
N LEU A 128 -2.66 3.06 0.46
CA LEU A 128 -3.76 3.98 0.19
C LEU A 128 -4.59 4.11 1.46
N ILE A 129 -4.66 5.34 1.99
CA ILE A 129 -5.31 5.63 3.27
C ILE A 129 -6.73 6.16 3.07
N GLN A 130 -7.52 6.17 4.15
CA GLN A 130 -8.91 6.65 4.16
C GLN A 130 -9.79 5.98 3.10
N MET A 131 -9.59 4.67 2.91
CA MET A 131 -10.39 3.86 2.00
C MET A 131 -11.82 3.68 2.54
N ASN A 132 -12.77 3.45 1.65
CA ASN A 132 -14.12 3.06 2.04
C ASN A 132 -14.14 1.64 2.65
N GLU A 133 -14.80 1.42 3.80
CA GLU A 133 -14.87 0.10 4.45
C GLU A 133 -15.36 -1.00 3.48
N THR A 134 -16.38 -0.69 2.69
CA THR A 134 -16.97 -1.64 1.73
C THR A 134 -15.96 -2.07 0.66
N VAL A 135 -15.10 -1.16 0.23
CA VAL A 135 -14.01 -1.44 -0.71
C VAL A 135 -12.93 -2.27 -0.03
N CYS A 136 -12.54 -1.89 1.19
CA CYS A 136 -11.57 -2.61 2.01
C CYS A 136 -11.93 -4.09 2.20
N ARG A 137 -13.19 -4.36 2.56
CA ARG A 137 -13.74 -5.72 2.64
C ARG A 137 -13.72 -6.47 1.30
N SER A 138 -14.06 -5.77 0.22
CA SER A 138 -14.05 -6.37 -1.12
C SER A 138 -12.65 -6.81 -1.54
N ILE A 139 -11.63 -6.01 -1.22
CA ILE A 139 -10.22 -6.37 -1.39
C ILE A 139 -9.88 -7.61 -0.55
N ASN A 140 -10.21 -7.61 0.73
CA ASN A 140 -9.91 -8.74 1.62
C ASN A 140 -10.53 -10.05 1.14
N ARG A 141 -11.79 -10.02 0.68
CA ARG A 141 -12.44 -11.19 0.08
C ARG A 141 -11.73 -11.67 -1.19
N LYS A 142 -11.26 -10.74 -2.02
CA LYS A 142 -10.49 -11.07 -3.24
C LYS A 142 -9.17 -11.78 -2.92
N PHE A 143 -8.54 -11.42 -1.80
CA PHE A 143 -7.30 -12.03 -1.31
C PHE A 143 -7.50 -13.17 -0.31
N ASN A 144 -8.74 -13.57 -0.03
CA ASN A 144 -9.10 -14.59 0.97
C ASN A 144 -8.60 -14.25 2.39
N ILE A 145 -8.47 -12.96 2.70
CA ILE A 145 -8.19 -12.44 4.03
C ILE A 145 -9.46 -12.62 4.87
N PRO A 146 -9.43 -13.39 5.97
CA PRO A 146 -10.62 -13.61 6.79
C PRO A 146 -11.15 -12.30 7.40
N GLU A 147 -12.47 -12.16 7.48
CA GLU A 147 -13.15 -11.08 8.22
C GLU A 147 -13.77 -11.69 9.48
N VAL A 148 -13.01 -11.79 10.58
CA VAL A 148 -13.56 -12.40 11.82
C VAL A 148 -14.62 -11.49 12.43
N GLY A 149 -15.74 -12.08 12.86
CA GLY A 149 -16.87 -11.29 13.34
C GLY A 149 -17.56 -10.48 12.24
N GLY A 150 -17.16 -10.67 10.98
CA GLY A 150 -17.62 -9.87 9.86
C GLY A 150 -17.16 -8.43 9.97
N THR A 151 -15.96 -8.15 10.50
CA THR A 151 -15.31 -6.84 10.49
C THR A 151 -14.02 -6.90 9.68
N VAL A 152 -13.56 -5.75 9.18
CA VAL A 152 -12.22 -5.64 8.57
C VAL A 152 -11.17 -5.95 9.66
N PRO A 153 -10.09 -6.68 9.35
CA PRO A 153 -9.00 -6.89 10.29
C PRO A 153 -8.45 -5.57 10.83
N GLU A 154 -8.23 -5.50 12.13
CA GLU A 154 -7.73 -4.31 12.79
C GLU A 154 -6.20 -4.38 12.98
N ASP A 155 -5.55 -3.23 12.85
CA ASP A 155 -4.13 -3.03 13.15
C ASP A 155 -4.00 -2.01 14.27
N ASN A 156 -3.22 -2.35 15.30
CA ASN A 156 -2.96 -1.47 16.44
C ASN A 156 -1.68 -0.64 16.25
N GLY A 157 -1.07 -0.71 15.06
CA GLY A 157 -0.01 0.20 14.64
C GLY A 157 -0.54 1.61 14.37
N ASP A 158 0.41 2.52 14.15
CA ASP A 158 0.16 3.92 13.75
C ASP A 158 0.67 4.09 12.32
N ILE A 159 0.14 3.31 11.38
CA ILE A 159 0.52 3.38 9.96
C ILE A 159 0.38 4.83 9.45
N VAL A 160 -0.58 5.60 9.97
CA VAL A 160 -0.82 7.02 9.72
C VAL A 160 -0.54 7.86 10.97
N ASP A 161 0.74 8.06 11.30
CA ASP A 161 1.11 8.96 12.39
C ASP A 161 0.98 10.46 12.03
N GLY A 162 0.98 11.34 13.03
CA GLY A 162 0.85 12.79 12.85
C GLY A 162 1.98 13.48 12.07
N SER A 163 3.02 12.75 11.67
CA SER A 163 4.14 13.17 10.82
C SER A 163 3.96 12.74 9.36
N PHE A 164 2.74 12.34 8.99
CA PHE A 164 2.40 11.86 7.66
C PHE A 164 2.82 12.80 6.52
N PRO A 165 3.28 12.25 5.37
CA PRO A 165 3.75 10.88 5.13
C PRO A 165 5.29 10.77 5.13
N GLY A 166 5.81 9.73 5.79
CA GLY A 166 7.21 9.33 5.65
C GLY A 166 7.43 8.62 4.31
N TYR A 167 7.78 9.36 3.26
CA TYR A 167 8.08 8.78 1.94
C TYR A 167 9.36 7.95 1.93
N TYR A 168 9.42 6.94 1.05
CA TYR A 168 10.67 6.24 0.78
C TYR A 168 11.60 7.06 -0.11
N THR A 169 12.77 7.43 0.42
CA THR A 169 13.79 8.26 -0.26
C THR A 169 15.11 7.51 -0.47
N GLY A 170 15.07 6.19 -0.65
CA GLY A 170 16.27 5.37 -0.88
C GLY A 170 17.04 4.94 0.36
N SER A 171 16.43 5.01 1.54
CA SER A 171 17.06 4.59 2.79
C SER A 171 16.08 3.82 3.68
N PHE A 172 16.58 2.78 4.33
CA PHE A 172 15.88 2.00 5.35
C PHE A 172 16.15 2.52 6.77
N SER A 173 16.62 3.76 6.94
CA SER A 173 17.02 4.31 8.25
C SER A 173 15.90 4.96 9.08
N GLY A 174 14.64 4.97 8.60
CA GLY A 174 13.50 5.55 9.31
C GLY A 174 12.89 4.66 10.39
N ALA A 175 12.09 5.24 11.29
CA ALA A 175 11.15 4.43 12.09
C ALA A 175 10.15 3.76 11.14
N THR A 176 9.75 2.54 11.46
CA THR A 176 8.65 1.86 10.78
C THR A 176 7.54 1.65 11.77
N ASN A 177 6.32 1.87 11.31
CA ASN A 177 5.12 1.44 12.03
C ASN A 177 4.81 0.03 11.54
N GLY A 178 4.51 -0.86 12.50
CA GLY A 178 4.18 -2.24 12.21
C GLY A 178 2.84 -2.34 11.51
N ILE A 179 2.76 -3.24 10.53
CA ILE A 179 1.51 -3.87 10.10
C ILE A 179 1.53 -5.25 10.77
N ASP A 180 1.05 -5.32 12.02
CA ASP A 180 1.37 -6.40 12.95
C ASP A 180 0.18 -6.99 13.73
N GLY A 181 -1.03 -6.50 13.47
CA GLY A 181 -2.21 -7.00 14.18
C GLY A 181 -2.55 -6.18 15.41
N LEU A 182 -3.74 -6.45 15.95
CA LEU A 182 -3.97 -6.23 17.36
C LEU A 182 -2.94 -7.04 18.17
N ALA A 183 -2.12 -6.42 19.02
CA ALA A 183 -1.23 -7.04 20.01
C ALA A 183 -0.45 -8.32 19.57
N ASN A 184 0.66 -8.18 18.83
CA ASN A 184 1.69 -9.22 18.59
C ASN A 184 1.18 -10.56 17.97
N ASN A 185 0.05 -10.55 17.27
CA ASN A 185 -0.74 -11.77 17.04
C ASN A 185 -0.15 -12.77 16.03
N CYS A 186 0.91 -12.42 15.32
CA CYS A 186 1.58 -13.37 14.45
C CYS A 186 2.46 -14.41 15.20
N THR A 187 2.63 -14.29 16.53
CA THR A 187 3.61 -15.10 17.31
C THR A 187 3.06 -16.30 18.10
N GLY A 188 1.74 -16.45 18.38
CA GLY A 188 1.20 -17.66 19.03
C GLY A 188 -0.20 -18.13 18.59
N GLY A 189 -0.31 -19.33 17.99
CA GLY A 189 -1.55 -20.10 17.79
C GLY A 189 -2.58 -19.55 16.78
N GLN A 190 -3.42 -20.42 16.18
CA GLN A 190 -4.54 -20.03 15.30
C GLN A 190 -5.62 -19.27 16.09
N GLY A 191 -5.41 -17.99 16.32
CA GLY A 191 -6.40 -17.07 16.87
C GLY A 191 -7.06 -16.23 15.75
N PRO A 192 -8.22 -15.62 16.03
CA PRO A 192 -8.98 -14.78 15.12
C PRO A 192 -8.33 -13.42 14.78
N ASN A 193 -7.01 -13.26 14.98
CA ASN A 193 -6.31 -11.98 14.87
C ASN A 193 -5.03 -12.10 14.01
N ARG A 194 -4.98 -13.11 13.12
CA ARG A 194 -3.84 -13.44 12.24
C ARG A 194 -4.14 -13.21 10.77
N GLU A 195 -5.22 -12.51 10.45
CA GLU A 195 -5.86 -12.55 9.14
C GLU A 195 -4.96 -12.05 8.01
N TYR A 196 -3.96 -11.23 8.32
CA TYR A 196 -3.02 -10.66 7.37
C TYR A 196 -1.53 -10.96 7.67
N CYS A 197 -1.24 -11.83 8.63
CA CYS A 197 0.15 -12.21 8.95
C CYS A 197 0.78 -12.98 7.77
N GLY A 198 1.85 -12.44 7.19
CA GLY A 198 2.52 -13.02 6.02
C GLY A 198 1.85 -12.68 4.69
N GLU A 199 0.80 -11.86 4.72
CA GLU A 199 0.11 -11.40 3.51
C GLU A 199 0.80 -10.17 2.96
N THR A 200 1.19 -10.22 1.69
CA THR A 200 1.84 -9.09 1.00
C THR A 200 0.84 -8.05 0.53
N THR A 201 -0.46 -8.35 0.60
CA THR A 201 -1.55 -7.47 0.15
C THR A 201 -2.75 -7.68 1.06
N ALA A 202 -3.22 -6.61 1.70
CA ALA A 202 -4.48 -6.65 2.42
C ALA A 202 -5.05 -5.24 2.58
N CYS A 203 -6.25 -5.16 3.14
CA CYS A 203 -6.80 -3.93 3.67
C CYS A 203 -7.17 -4.12 5.14
N LEU A 204 -6.82 -3.14 5.97
CA LEU A 204 -6.97 -3.18 7.42
C LEU A 204 -7.64 -1.91 7.93
N LYS A 205 -8.15 -1.96 9.16
CA LYS A 205 -8.63 -0.80 9.90
C LYS A 205 -7.59 -0.42 10.96
N GLU A 206 -7.11 0.80 10.94
CA GLU A 206 -6.20 1.32 11.96
C GLU A 206 -6.99 1.68 13.24
N GLU A 207 -6.59 1.18 14.41
CA GLU A 207 -7.29 1.47 15.68
C GLU A 207 -6.98 2.87 16.22
N THR A 208 -5.83 3.46 15.89
CA THR A 208 -5.38 4.68 16.52
C THR A 208 -5.89 5.96 15.83
N ASN A 209 -6.32 6.91 16.66
CA ASN A 209 -6.63 8.33 16.37
C ASN A 209 -7.77 8.65 15.39
N ASN A 210 -8.02 7.90 14.32
CA ASN A 210 -9.01 8.28 13.30
C ASN A 210 -9.76 7.12 12.61
N GLU A 211 -9.51 5.86 12.99
CA GLU A 211 -10.20 4.68 12.42
C GLU A 211 -10.15 4.60 10.88
N TYR A 212 -8.96 4.77 10.29
CA TYR A 212 -8.80 4.73 8.84
C TYR A 212 -8.78 3.31 8.30
N PHE A 213 -9.42 3.08 7.16
CA PHE A 213 -9.18 1.87 6.37
C PHE A 213 -8.01 2.11 5.43
N ILE A 214 -7.04 1.20 5.47
CA ILE A 214 -5.77 1.33 4.78
C ILE A 214 -5.55 0.09 3.95
N PHE A 215 -5.38 0.28 2.65
CA PHE A 215 -4.84 -0.75 1.78
C PHE A 215 -3.32 -0.69 1.81
N TYR A 216 -2.67 -1.85 1.81
CA TYR A 216 -1.24 -1.96 1.57
C TYR A 216 -0.93 -3.06 0.56
N HIS A 217 0.19 -2.86 -0.15
CA HIS A 217 0.79 -3.85 -1.01
C HIS A 217 2.31 -3.76 -0.91
N VAL A 218 2.97 -4.89 -0.64
CA VAL A 218 4.43 -4.98 -0.47
C VAL A 218 5.10 -4.96 -1.85
N LEU A 219 5.93 -3.94 -2.08
CA LEU A 219 6.74 -3.79 -3.30
C LEU A 219 8.10 -4.47 -3.17
N ILE A 220 8.71 -4.39 -1.98
CA ILE A 220 9.96 -5.09 -1.63
C ILE A 220 9.80 -5.64 -0.22
N ALA A 221 9.91 -6.96 -0.09
CA ALA A 221 10.02 -7.64 1.19
C ALA A 221 11.50 -7.79 1.56
N ARG A 222 11.92 -7.32 2.74
CA ARG A 222 13.30 -7.46 3.22
C ARG A 222 13.37 -8.41 4.36
#